data_AF-A0A3B0XXC6-F1
#
_entry.id   AF-A0A3B0XXC6-F1
#
_cell.length_a   1.000
_cell.length_b   1.000
_cell.length_c   1.000
_cell.angle_alpha   90.00
_cell.angle_beta   90.00
_cell.angle_gamma   90.00
#
_symmetry.space_group_name_H-M   'P 1'
#
loop_
_entity.id
_entity.type
_entity.pdbx_description
1 polymer ?
#
loop_
_entity_poly.entity_id
_entity_poly.type
_entity_poly.pdbx_seq_one_letter_code
_entity_poly.pdbx_strand_id
1 'polypeptide(L)'
;MENEIIEVVEEKDISESDVDSIEQISKQTTPLDGVVIGVLMSFSEAGLPLVAFPGNQSKTGIVAHSTTVFKPEDAGCQVALLFEGGDPQRPVVIGRIQHPEEIIKPNRQNTSAELDGERLEFSAEKEIVFRCGKASITLTRAGKVILRGKYLLSRSSGVNRIKGGSVQIN
;
A
#
# COMPACT_ATOMS: atom_id res chain seq x y z
N MET A 1 -48.69 39.38 64.37
CA MET A 1 -49.78 38.37 64.32
C MET A 1 -50.30 38.42 62.89
N GLU A 2 -49.50 37.87 61.97
CA GLU A 2 -49.51 36.45 61.54
C GLU A 2 -50.55 36.28 60.44
N ASN A 3 -50.09 36.29 59.17
CA ASN A 3 -49.78 35.11 58.33
C ASN A 3 -51.07 34.40 57.86
N GLU A 4 -51.41 34.45 56.57
CA GLU A 4 -50.84 33.66 55.45
C GLU A 4 -51.51 32.28 55.37
N ILE A 5 -52.42 32.09 54.40
CA ILE A 5 -52.57 30.85 53.61
C ILE A 5 -53.05 31.27 52.21
N ILE A 6 -52.12 31.28 51.25
CA ILE A 6 -52.40 31.28 49.81
C ILE A 6 -52.52 29.80 49.43
N GLU A 7 -53.66 29.39 48.86
CA GLU A 7 -53.82 28.04 48.32
C GLU A 7 -52.86 27.85 47.13
N VAL A 8 -52.00 26.84 47.30
CA VAL A 8 -50.97 26.40 46.38
C VAL A 8 -51.63 25.90 45.10
N VAL A 9 -51.37 26.62 44.00
CA VAL A 9 -51.59 26.13 42.64
C VAL A 9 -50.58 25.02 42.38
N GLU A 10 -51.05 23.86 41.93
CA GLU A 10 -50.22 22.69 41.62
C GLU A 10 -48.97 23.04 40.80
N GLU A 11 -47.80 22.70 41.35
CA GLU A 11 -46.57 22.52 40.59
C GLU A 11 -46.79 21.39 39.58
N LYS A 12 -46.73 21.73 38.29
CA LYS A 12 -46.32 20.76 37.28
C LYS A 12 -45.07 21.29 36.60
N ASP A 13 -43.96 20.71 37.04
CA ASP A 13 -42.62 20.97 36.60
C ASP A 13 -42.48 20.98 35.08
N ILE A 14 -41.67 21.94 34.63
CA ILE A 14 -41.11 21.98 33.29
C ILE A 14 -40.17 20.78 33.16
N SER A 15 -40.44 19.84 32.25
CA SER A 15 -39.34 19.03 31.69
C SER A 15 -39.62 18.46 30.30
N GLU A 16 -38.55 18.56 29.50
CA GLU A 16 -38.21 17.77 28.31
C GLU A 16 -38.74 18.20 26.94
N SER A 17 -38.99 19.50 26.76
CA SER A 17 -38.91 20.15 25.43
C SER A 17 -37.47 20.25 24.88
N ASP A 18 -36.50 19.59 25.51
CA ASP A 18 -35.09 19.51 25.09
C ASP A 18 -34.72 18.15 24.46
N VAL A 19 -35.67 17.22 24.33
CA VAL A 19 -35.41 15.86 23.78
C VAL A 19 -35.52 15.83 22.25
N ASP A 20 -36.11 16.86 21.63
CA ASP A 20 -36.28 16.97 20.18
C ASP A 20 -34.98 17.31 19.40
N SER A 21 -33.82 17.39 20.08
CA SER A 21 -32.54 17.79 19.47
C SER A 21 -31.49 16.68 19.29
N ILE A 22 -31.81 15.39 19.51
CA ILE A 22 -30.80 14.30 19.40
C ILE A 22 -31.08 13.26 18.29
N GLU A 23 -32.27 13.20 17.69
CA GLU A 23 -32.59 12.18 16.67
C GLU A 23 -32.47 12.61 15.20
N GLN A 24 -31.73 13.68 14.89
CA GLN A 24 -31.47 14.10 13.51
C GLN A 24 -29.98 14.30 13.19
N ILE A 25 -29.19 13.24 13.33
CA ILE A 25 -28.04 13.03 12.42
C ILE A 25 -28.22 11.66 11.78
N SER A 26 -29.33 11.49 11.07
CA SER A 26 -29.38 10.53 9.96
C SER A 26 -28.34 11.01 8.95
N LYS A 27 -27.12 10.46 9.04
CA LYS A 27 -26.18 10.46 7.92
C LYS A 27 -26.92 9.76 6.78
N GLN A 28 -27.58 10.54 5.93
CA GLN A 28 -28.00 10.09 4.62
C GLN A 28 -26.72 9.84 3.80
N THR A 29 -26.05 8.72 4.07
CA THR A 29 -25.17 8.10 3.09
C THR A 29 -26.06 7.63 1.98
N THR A 30 -26.07 8.38 0.88
CA THR A 30 -26.68 7.93 -0.37
C THR A 30 -26.16 6.51 -0.66
N PRO A 31 -27.05 5.52 -0.88
CA PRO A 31 -26.62 4.17 -1.17
C PRO A 31 -25.65 4.19 -2.37
N LEU A 32 -24.44 3.69 -2.16
CA LEU A 32 -23.50 3.46 -3.25
C LEU A 32 -23.91 2.16 -3.94
N ASP A 33 -24.91 2.24 -4.82
CA ASP A 33 -25.46 1.09 -5.58
C ASP A 33 -24.57 0.69 -6.79
N GLY A 34 -23.29 1.03 -6.75
CA GLY A 34 -22.37 0.81 -7.85
C GLY A 34 -20.97 0.47 -7.39
N VAL A 35 -20.14 0.09 -8.35
CA VAL A 35 -18.70 -0.11 -8.11
C VAL A 35 -18.05 1.24 -7.82
N VAL A 36 -17.33 1.33 -6.70
CA VAL A 36 -16.52 2.49 -6.37
C VAL A 36 -15.05 2.17 -6.59
N ILE A 37 -14.34 3.09 -7.25
CA ILE A 37 -12.89 2.98 -7.41
C ILE A 37 -12.21 3.59 -6.19
N GLY A 38 -11.47 2.76 -5.47
CA GLY A 38 -10.65 3.14 -4.34
C GLY A 38 -9.16 2.89 -4.58
N VAL A 39 -8.38 3.09 -3.53
CA VAL A 39 -6.95 2.80 -3.46
C VAL A 39 -6.71 1.86 -2.29
N LEU A 40 -5.94 0.81 -2.52
CA LEU A 40 -5.39 -0.02 -1.45
C LEU A 40 -4.28 0.78 -0.77
N MET A 41 -4.49 1.23 0.46
CA MET A 41 -3.52 2.05 1.19
C MET A 41 -2.39 1.19 1.76
N SER A 42 -2.75 0.16 2.51
CA SER A 42 -1.85 -0.70 3.25
C SER A 42 -2.61 -1.93 3.77
N PHE A 43 -2.04 -2.60 4.78
CA PHE A 43 -2.67 -3.71 5.48
C PHE A 43 -2.74 -3.37 6.97
N SER A 44 -3.78 -3.86 7.66
CA SER A 44 -3.87 -3.79 9.12
C SER A 44 -2.86 -4.72 9.79
N GLU A 45 -2.71 -4.63 11.10
CA GLU A 45 -1.87 -5.56 11.88
C GLU A 45 -2.29 -7.03 11.70
N ALA A 46 -3.58 -7.28 11.42
CA ALA A 46 -4.12 -8.60 11.11
C ALA A 46 -3.93 -9.03 9.64
N GLY A 47 -3.27 -8.21 8.81
CA GLY A 47 -3.04 -8.48 7.40
C GLY A 47 -4.25 -8.24 6.48
N LEU A 48 -5.28 -7.53 6.96
CA LEU A 48 -6.45 -7.21 6.14
C LEU A 48 -6.23 -5.92 5.35
N PRO A 49 -6.72 -5.81 4.10
CA PRO A 49 -6.50 -4.63 3.28
C PRO A 49 -7.20 -3.40 3.87
N LEU A 50 -6.46 -2.29 3.93
CA LEU A 50 -6.97 -0.97 4.27
C LEU A 50 -7.18 -0.17 2.99
N VAL A 51 -8.40 0.30 2.77
CA VAL A 51 -8.77 1.01 1.53
C VAL A 51 -9.21 2.44 1.82
N ALA A 52 -8.94 3.32 0.86
CA ALA A 52 -9.49 4.67 0.81
C ALA A 52 -10.25 4.85 -0.50
N PHE A 53 -11.35 5.61 -0.46
CA PHE A 53 -12.19 5.86 -1.63
C PHE A 53 -12.92 7.21 -1.47
N PRO A 54 -13.44 7.80 -2.55
CA PRO A 54 -14.20 9.04 -2.48
C PRO A 54 -15.41 8.92 -1.55
N GLY A 55 -15.56 9.85 -0.60
CA GLY A 55 -16.61 9.78 0.42
C GLY A 55 -16.23 8.97 1.66
N ASN A 56 -15.04 8.38 1.71
CA ASN A 56 -14.49 7.81 2.93
C ASN A 56 -14.30 8.91 3.99
N GLN A 57 -14.93 8.74 5.15
CA GLN A 57 -14.86 9.67 6.27
C GLN A 57 -13.63 9.41 7.17
N SER A 58 -12.98 8.25 7.02
CA SER A 58 -11.77 7.89 7.76
C SER A 58 -10.52 8.41 7.07
N LYS A 59 -9.67 9.12 7.82
CA LYS A 59 -8.37 9.62 7.34
C LYS A 59 -7.30 8.53 7.18
N THR A 60 -7.47 7.39 7.85
CA THR A 60 -6.48 6.31 7.91
C THR A 60 -6.84 5.12 7.02
N GLY A 61 -7.94 5.20 6.27
CA GLY A 61 -8.51 4.08 5.53
C GLY A 61 -9.48 3.25 6.37
N ILE A 62 -10.25 2.39 5.70
CA ILE A 62 -11.21 1.45 6.31
C ILE A 62 -10.76 0.03 5.96
N VAL A 63 -10.87 -0.88 6.92
CA VAL A 63 -10.60 -2.31 6.69
C VAL A 63 -11.64 -2.85 5.74
N ALA A 64 -11.21 -3.49 4.66
CA ALA A 64 -12.08 -4.13 3.70
C ALA A 64 -11.96 -5.66 3.79
N HIS A 65 -13.06 -6.35 3.51
CA HIS A 65 -12.98 -7.74 3.06
C HIS A 65 -12.42 -7.78 1.64
N SER A 66 -11.90 -8.92 1.23
CA SER A 66 -11.37 -9.08 -0.13
C SER A 66 -11.73 -10.44 -0.70
N THR A 67 -12.14 -10.45 -1.96
CA THR A 67 -12.32 -11.69 -2.75
C THR A 67 -11.03 -12.10 -3.48
N THR A 68 -9.95 -11.33 -3.32
CA THR A 68 -8.64 -11.60 -3.91
C THR A 68 -7.51 -11.48 -2.89
N VAL A 69 -6.39 -12.14 -3.16
CA VAL A 69 -5.20 -12.05 -2.31
C VAL A 69 -4.36 -10.87 -2.78
N PHE A 70 -3.98 -10.01 -1.84
CA PHE A 70 -3.06 -8.89 -2.07
C PHE A 70 -1.71 -9.15 -1.44
N LYS A 71 -0.65 -8.65 -2.07
CA LYS A 71 0.71 -8.61 -1.54
C LYS A 71 1.05 -7.20 -1.06
N PRO A 72 2.05 -7.04 -0.18
CA PRO A 72 2.54 -5.71 0.23
C PRO A 72 2.88 -4.79 -0.94
N GLU A 73 3.37 -5.36 -2.05
CA GLU A 73 3.70 -4.66 -3.30
C GLU A 73 2.48 -4.03 -4.01
N ASP A 74 1.26 -4.46 -3.67
CA ASP A 74 0.03 -3.96 -4.27
C ASP A 74 -0.47 -2.66 -3.61
N ALA A 75 0.17 -2.21 -2.53
CA ALA A 75 -0.15 -0.93 -1.90
C ALA A 75 -0.01 0.24 -2.89
N GLY A 76 -0.97 1.15 -2.86
CA GLY A 76 -1.11 2.26 -3.81
C GLY A 76 -1.87 1.90 -5.09
N CYS A 77 -2.17 0.63 -5.35
CA CYS A 77 -2.94 0.24 -6.54
C CYS A 77 -4.41 0.65 -6.44
N GLN A 78 -5.03 0.92 -7.59
CA GLN A 78 -6.47 1.12 -7.69
C GLN A 78 -7.23 -0.21 -7.53
N VAL A 79 -8.33 -0.17 -6.80
CA VAL A 79 -9.18 -1.33 -6.52
C VAL A 79 -10.65 -1.03 -6.78
N ALA A 80 -11.37 -2.05 -7.23
CA ALA A 80 -12.83 -2.03 -7.33
C ALA A 80 -13.45 -2.44 -5.99
N LEU A 81 -14.30 -1.57 -5.44
CA LEU A 81 -15.00 -1.76 -4.18
C LEU A 81 -16.50 -1.94 -4.40
N LEU A 82 -17.09 -2.86 -3.65
CA LEU A 82 -18.50 -2.91 -3.33
C LEU A 82 -18.68 -2.68 -1.83
N PHE A 83 -19.91 -2.45 -1.38
CA PHE A 83 -20.23 -2.18 0.01
C PHE A 83 -21.35 -3.10 0.49
N GLU A 84 -21.13 -3.82 1.59
CA GLU A 84 -22.11 -4.76 2.13
C GLU A 84 -23.39 -4.01 2.53
N GLY A 85 -24.52 -4.32 1.88
CA GLY A 85 -25.79 -3.61 2.11
C GLY A 85 -25.75 -2.12 1.74
N GLY A 86 -24.81 -1.70 0.89
CA GLY A 86 -24.63 -0.29 0.51
C GLY A 86 -23.96 0.58 1.59
N ASP A 87 -23.46 -0.01 2.68
CA ASP A 87 -22.82 0.71 3.79
C ASP A 87 -21.35 1.06 3.49
N PRO A 88 -20.98 2.34 3.36
CA PRO A 88 -19.60 2.76 3.10
C PRO A 88 -18.60 2.32 4.19
N GLN A 89 -19.05 1.99 5.39
CA GLN A 89 -18.19 1.48 6.46
C GLN A 89 -17.82 0.00 6.30
N ARG A 90 -18.45 -0.71 5.36
CA ARG A 90 -18.25 -2.15 5.12
C ARG A 90 -17.82 -2.44 3.67
N PRO A 91 -16.63 -1.96 3.24
CA PRO A 91 -16.13 -2.21 1.90
C PRO A 91 -15.71 -3.68 1.69
N VAL A 92 -15.94 -4.16 0.48
CA VAL A 92 -15.45 -5.44 -0.04
C VAL A 92 -14.67 -5.16 -1.32
N VAL A 93 -13.40 -5.50 -1.32
CA VAL A 93 -12.54 -5.44 -2.50
C VAL A 93 -12.86 -6.63 -3.40
N ILE A 94 -13.32 -6.32 -4.62
CA ILE A 94 -13.59 -7.34 -5.64
C ILE A 94 -12.31 -7.70 -6.40
N GLY A 95 -11.44 -6.71 -6.62
CA GLY A 95 -10.16 -6.92 -7.28
C GLY A 95 -9.42 -5.63 -7.60
N ARG A 96 -8.21 -5.79 -8.15
CA ARG A 96 -7.41 -4.68 -8.68
C ARG A 96 -7.98 -4.21 -10.00
N ILE A 97 -7.98 -2.89 -10.20
CA ILE A 97 -8.16 -2.33 -11.54
C ILE A 97 -6.88 -2.59 -12.33
N GLN A 98 -7.04 -3.26 -13.47
CA GLN A 98 -5.95 -3.61 -14.37
C GLN A 98 -5.92 -2.61 -15.51
N HIS A 99 -4.78 -1.98 -15.74
CA HIS A 99 -4.54 -1.12 -16.90
C HIS A 99 -3.79 -1.92 -17.96
N PRO A 100 -4.44 -2.35 -19.07
CA PRO A 100 -3.83 -3.24 -20.06
C PRO A 100 -2.53 -2.70 -20.67
N GLU A 101 -2.38 -1.38 -20.73
CA GLU A 101 -1.18 -0.69 -21.19
C GLU A 101 0.05 -0.86 -20.26
N GLU A 102 -0.16 -1.23 -19.00
CA GLU A 102 0.90 -1.65 -18.08
C GLU A 102 1.22 -3.15 -18.23
N ILE A 103 0.23 -3.96 -18.61
CA ILE A 103 0.32 -5.41 -18.81
C ILE A 103 0.98 -5.77 -20.17
N ILE A 104 0.73 -4.95 -21.20
CA ILE A 104 1.21 -5.15 -22.58
C ILE A 104 2.62 -4.57 -22.78
N LYS A 105 3.17 -3.82 -21.81
CA LYS A 105 4.60 -3.54 -21.81
C LYS A 105 5.31 -4.89 -21.67
N PRO A 106 6.14 -5.32 -22.65
CA PRO A 106 6.86 -6.57 -22.53
C PRO A 106 7.61 -6.52 -21.21
N ASN A 107 7.24 -7.46 -20.36
CA ASN A 107 7.72 -7.60 -19.01
C ASN A 107 9.23 -7.29 -18.95
N ARG A 108 9.59 -6.09 -18.45
CA ARG A 108 10.98 -5.80 -18.07
C ARG A 108 11.32 -6.48 -16.73
N GLN A 109 10.43 -7.31 -16.18
CA GLN A 109 10.65 -8.07 -14.95
C GLN A 109 11.16 -9.47 -15.30
N ASN A 110 12.45 -9.53 -15.63
CA ASN A 110 13.29 -10.66 -15.25
C ASN A 110 14.49 -10.11 -14.49
N THR A 111 14.23 -9.15 -13.60
CA THR A 111 15.20 -8.66 -12.63
C THR A 111 14.56 -8.84 -11.27
N SER A 112 14.73 -10.02 -10.68
CA SER A 112 14.43 -10.24 -9.28
C SER A 112 15.65 -9.81 -8.47
N ALA A 113 15.38 -9.08 -7.37
CA ALA A 113 16.32 -8.85 -6.29
C ALA A 113 15.68 -9.44 -5.04
N GLU A 114 16.14 -10.60 -4.60
CA GLU A 114 15.67 -11.20 -3.34
C GLU A 114 16.55 -10.67 -2.20
N LEU A 115 15.89 -10.15 -1.16
CA LEU A 115 16.51 -9.62 0.04
C LEU A 115 16.02 -10.46 1.23
N ASP A 116 16.88 -11.32 1.76
CA ASP A 116 16.60 -12.13 2.96
C ASP A 116 17.10 -11.46 4.26
N GLY A 117 17.56 -10.20 4.17
CA GLY A 117 18.15 -9.44 5.27
C GLY A 117 19.66 -9.67 5.45
N GLU A 118 20.22 -10.71 4.83
CA GLU A 118 21.65 -11.08 4.92
C GLU A 118 22.35 -11.09 3.54
N ARG A 119 21.60 -11.28 2.46
CA ARG A 119 22.04 -11.49 1.08
C ARG A 119 21.12 -10.75 0.12
N LEU A 120 21.74 -10.24 -0.95
CA LEU A 120 21.05 -9.64 -2.09
C LEU A 120 21.39 -10.43 -3.35
N GLU A 121 20.38 -11.02 -4.00
CA GLU A 121 20.56 -11.84 -5.20
C GLU A 121 19.95 -11.18 -6.44
N PHE A 122 20.80 -10.82 -7.41
CA PHE A 122 20.38 -10.27 -8.71
C PHE A 122 20.42 -11.36 -9.79
N SER A 123 19.30 -11.56 -10.48
CA SER A 123 19.18 -12.53 -11.59
C SER A 123 18.65 -11.87 -12.87
N ALA A 124 19.17 -12.27 -14.03
CA ALA A 124 18.71 -11.83 -15.36
C ALA A 124 19.06 -12.85 -16.46
N GLU A 125 18.23 -12.95 -17.50
CA GLU A 125 18.42 -13.93 -18.60
C GLU A 125 19.60 -13.64 -19.54
N LYS A 126 19.99 -12.37 -19.67
CA LYS A 126 20.98 -11.93 -20.68
C LYS A 126 22.21 -11.31 -20.05
N GLU A 127 22.02 -10.27 -19.24
CA GLU A 127 23.09 -9.53 -18.60
C GLU A 127 22.62 -8.78 -17.36
N ILE A 128 23.55 -8.54 -16.43
CA ILE A 128 23.39 -7.65 -15.28
C ILE A 128 24.44 -6.56 -15.41
N VAL A 129 24.03 -5.28 -15.38
CA VAL A 129 24.94 -4.14 -15.56
C VAL A 129 24.76 -3.13 -14.42
N PHE A 130 25.79 -2.99 -13.58
CA PHE A 130 25.90 -1.89 -12.61
C PHE A 130 26.68 -0.74 -13.26
N ARG A 131 26.03 0.39 -13.54
CA ARG A 131 26.63 1.53 -14.27
C ARG A 131 26.61 2.81 -13.46
N CYS A 132 27.74 3.51 -13.46
CA CYS A 132 27.86 4.88 -12.95
C CYS A 132 28.70 5.70 -13.95
N GLY A 133 28.05 6.57 -14.73
CA GLY A 133 28.69 7.34 -15.79
C GLY A 133 29.46 6.45 -16.79
N LYS A 134 30.78 6.68 -16.90
CA LYS A 134 31.69 5.94 -17.80
C LYS A 134 32.16 4.59 -17.24
N ALA A 135 31.84 4.26 -15.99
CA ALA A 135 32.21 3.00 -15.35
C ALA A 135 31.06 2.00 -15.36
N SER A 136 31.39 0.71 -15.50
CA SER A 136 30.42 -0.37 -15.40
C SER A 136 31.02 -1.70 -14.94
N ILE A 137 30.21 -2.48 -14.21
CA ILE A 137 30.43 -3.90 -13.93
C ILE A 137 29.34 -4.67 -14.67
N THR A 138 29.72 -5.59 -15.57
CA THR A 138 28.78 -6.33 -16.41
C THR A 138 28.99 -7.82 -16.26
N LEU A 139 27.95 -8.55 -15.86
CA LEU A 139 27.87 -10.00 -15.89
C LEU A 139 27.05 -10.41 -17.13
N THR A 140 27.56 -11.35 -17.91
CA THR A 140 26.90 -11.82 -19.14
C THR A 140 26.41 -13.26 -18.97
N ARG A 141 25.39 -13.67 -19.73
CA ARG A 141 24.93 -15.07 -19.78
C ARG A 141 26.02 -16.08 -20.17
N ALA A 142 27.09 -15.63 -20.82
CA ALA A 142 28.23 -16.48 -21.20
C ALA A 142 29.22 -16.69 -20.04
N GLY A 143 28.92 -16.18 -18.84
CA GLY A 143 29.78 -16.27 -17.66
C GLY A 143 30.93 -15.25 -17.64
N LYS A 144 30.98 -14.30 -18.59
CA LYS A 144 32.00 -13.24 -18.56
C LYS A 144 31.62 -12.14 -17.57
N VAL A 145 32.61 -11.72 -16.77
CA VAL A 145 32.55 -10.52 -15.94
C VAL A 145 33.45 -9.45 -16.57
N ILE A 146 32.89 -8.29 -16.87
CA ILE A 146 33.59 -7.17 -17.50
C ILE A 146 33.61 -5.99 -16.54
N LEU A 147 34.81 -5.52 -16.19
CA LEU A 147 35.03 -4.32 -15.38
C LEU A 147 35.54 -3.20 -16.29
N ARG A 148 34.76 -2.13 -16.42
CA ARG A 148 35.11 -0.95 -17.23
C ARG A 148 35.19 0.29 -16.36
N GLY A 149 36.25 1.06 -16.51
CA GLY A 149 36.45 2.33 -15.83
C GLY A 149 37.73 3.01 -16.31
N LYS A 150 37.90 4.29 -15.96
CA LYS A 150 39.18 5.01 -16.20
C LYS A 150 40.31 4.47 -15.31
N TYR A 151 39.96 4.02 -14.10
CA TYR A 151 40.86 3.44 -13.13
C TYR A 151 40.15 2.27 -12.43
N LEU A 152 40.88 1.18 -12.21
CA LEU A 152 40.44 0.05 -11.37
C LEU A 152 41.36 -0.03 -10.15
N LEU A 153 40.82 0.17 -8.95
CA LEU A 153 41.54 -0.02 -7.69
C LEU A 153 41.06 -1.32 -7.05
N SER A 154 41.95 -2.31 -6.96
CA SER A 154 41.71 -3.54 -6.20
C SER A 154 42.51 -3.48 -4.90
N ARG A 155 41.80 -3.37 -3.76
CA ARG A 155 42.39 -3.35 -2.42
C ARG A 155 41.76 -4.47 -1.59
N SER A 156 42.61 -5.32 -1.03
CA SER A 156 42.22 -6.36 -0.08
C SER A 156 43.11 -6.29 1.14
N SER A 157 42.58 -6.57 2.32
CA SER A 157 43.36 -6.77 3.55
C SER A 157 44.03 -8.15 3.59
N GLY A 158 43.52 -9.10 2.79
CA GLY A 158 44.09 -10.44 2.62
C GLY A 158 44.74 -10.60 1.24
N VAL A 159 44.84 -11.86 0.80
CA VAL A 159 45.41 -12.18 -0.52
C VAL A 159 44.39 -11.99 -1.64
N ASN A 160 44.79 -11.32 -2.71
CA ASN A 160 44.06 -11.32 -3.98
C ASN A 160 44.54 -12.50 -4.82
N ARG A 161 43.75 -13.57 -4.88
CA ARG A 161 44.11 -14.79 -5.61
C ARG A 161 43.56 -14.76 -7.02
N ILE A 162 44.45 -14.71 -8.01
CA ILE A 162 44.11 -14.81 -9.42
C ILE A 162 44.48 -16.21 -9.91
N LYS A 163 43.53 -16.92 -10.51
CA LYS A 163 43.74 -18.25 -11.12
C LYS A 163 43.15 -18.23 -12.53
N GLY A 164 43.90 -18.76 -13.50
CA GLY A 164 43.45 -18.87 -14.89
C GLY A 164 44.46 -19.64 -15.72
N GLY A 165 44.01 -20.19 -16.86
CA GLY A 165 44.91 -20.85 -17.81
C GLY A 165 45.93 -19.90 -18.45
N SER A 166 45.65 -18.59 -18.42
CA SER A 166 46.61 -17.53 -18.72
C SER A 166 46.18 -16.23 -18.01
N VAL A 167 47.16 -15.39 -17.68
CA VAL A 167 46.94 -14.02 -17.20
C VAL A 167 47.78 -13.10 -18.07
N GLN A 168 47.12 -12.18 -18.76
CA GLN A 168 47.78 -11.18 -19.60
C GLN A 168 47.76 -9.84 -18.88
N ILE A 169 48.94 -9.28 -18.67
CA ILE A 169 49.16 -7.96 -18.07
C ILE A 169 49.97 -7.16 -19.07
N ASN A 170 49.50 -5.97 -19.40
CA ASN A 170 50.14 -5.01 -20.31
C ASN A 170 50.22 -3.67 -19.59
#